data_AF-A0AAV6FJS6-F1
#
_entry.id   AF-A0AAV6FJS6-F1
#
_cell.length_a   1.000
_cell.length_b   1.000
_cell.length_c   1.000
_cell.angle_alpha   90.00
_cell.angle_beta   90.00
_cell.angle_gamma   90.00
#
_symmetry.space_group_name_H-M   'P 1'
#
loop_
_entity.id
_entity.type
_entity.pdbx_description
1 polymer ?
#
loop_
_entity_poly.entity_id
_entity_poly.type
_entity_poly.pdbx_seq_one_letter_code
_entity_poly.pdbx_strand_id
1 'polypeptide(L)'
;MTCPTHTPSIPTLVEHRNRDDVEQSVEYLLLSVVHSLLNGECTPDVRLLGCSVLTPRCEAGRAVRPCRRVCEAVRHRCIHAFDTIGMAWPYFLDCDRFFVSEEEGMLRPSGGPES
;
A
#
# COMPACT_ATOMS: atom_id res chain seq x y z
N MET A 1 -16.72 -16.63 -2.91
CA MET A 1 -15.65 -16.23 -1.98
C MET A 1 -14.45 -17.14 -2.22
N THR A 2 -13.74 -16.94 -3.31
CA THR A 2 -12.51 -17.68 -3.62
C THR A 2 -11.62 -16.72 -4.39
N CYS A 3 -10.47 -16.38 -3.80
CA CYS A 3 -9.46 -15.59 -4.50
C CYS A 3 -8.45 -16.56 -5.12
N PRO A 4 -8.44 -16.76 -6.45
CA PRO A 4 -7.43 -17.56 -7.11
C PRO A 4 -6.06 -16.85 -7.05
N THR A 5 -5.00 -17.65 -7.05
CA THR A 5 -3.60 -17.31 -6.78
C THR A 5 -2.92 -16.37 -7.79
N HIS A 6 -3.69 -15.69 -8.64
CA HIS A 6 -3.19 -14.76 -9.66
C HIS A 6 -4.06 -13.49 -9.83
N THR A 7 -4.98 -13.22 -8.91
CA THR A 7 -5.88 -12.05 -8.95
C THR A 7 -5.86 -11.28 -7.62
N PRO A 8 -5.91 -9.93 -7.64
CA PRO A 8 -5.93 -9.14 -6.41
C PRO A 8 -7.13 -9.51 -5.52
N SER A 9 -6.93 -9.45 -4.20
CA SER A 9 -7.97 -9.78 -3.22
C SER A 9 -9.18 -8.88 -3.39
N ILE A 10 -10.34 -9.49 -3.59
CA ILE A 10 -11.63 -8.82 -3.53
C ILE A 10 -12.34 -9.33 -2.26
N PRO A 11 -12.76 -8.46 -1.32
CA PRO A 11 -12.62 -7.01 -1.33
C PRO A 11 -11.21 -6.53 -0.96
N THR A 12 -10.76 -5.44 -1.57
CA THR A 12 -9.55 -4.73 -1.12
C THR A 12 -9.80 -4.05 0.22
N LEU A 13 -8.75 -3.56 0.89
CA LEU A 13 -8.89 -2.84 2.16
C LEU A 13 -9.70 -1.53 2.02
N VAL A 14 -9.87 -1.04 0.79
CA VAL A 14 -10.64 0.15 0.42
C VAL A 14 -11.99 -0.24 -0.23
N GLU A 15 -12.47 -1.47 -0.02
CA GLU A 15 -13.76 -1.99 -0.52
C GLU A 15 -13.94 -2.06 -2.05
N HIS A 16 -12.86 -2.09 -2.84
CA HIS A 16 -12.99 -2.35 -4.29
C HIS A 16 -13.51 -3.77 -4.56
N ARG A 17 -14.48 -3.87 -5.48
CA ARG A 17 -15.18 -5.12 -5.80
C ARG A 17 -14.52 -5.89 -6.94
N ASN A 18 -13.79 -5.23 -7.83
CA ASN A 18 -13.10 -5.86 -8.95
C ASN A 18 -11.72 -5.21 -9.22
N ARG A 19 -10.85 -5.87 -10.01
CA ARG A 19 -9.56 -5.29 -10.42
C ARG A 19 -9.77 -4.02 -11.26
N ASP A 20 -10.77 -4.03 -12.14
CA ASP A 20 -11.16 -2.87 -12.94
C ASP A 20 -11.59 -1.68 -12.05
N ASP A 21 -12.20 -1.94 -10.89
CA ASP A 21 -12.54 -0.88 -9.93
C ASP A 21 -11.28 -0.27 -9.31
N VAL A 22 -10.24 -1.06 -9.05
CA VAL A 22 -8.97 -0.56 -8.52
C VAL A 22 -8.28 0.32 -9.55
N GLU A 23 -8.22 -0.11 -10.81
CA GLU A 23 -7.58 0.66 -11.89
C GLU A 23 -8.29 1.98 -12.18
N GLN A 24 -9.59 2.04 -11.94
CA GLN A 24 -10.42 3.25 -12.09
C GLN A 24 -10.56 4.04 -10.78
N SER A 25 -9.93 3.58 -9.69
CA SER A 25 -10.09 4.19 -8.39
C SER A 25 -9.31 5.50 -8.27
N VAL A 26 -9.81 6.39 -7.41
CA VAL A 26 -9.13 7.65 -7.10
C VAL A 26 -7.77 7.38 -6.46
N GLU A 27 -7.65 6.32 -5.66
CA GLU A 27 -6.39 5.93 -5.01
C GLU A 27 -5.32 5.49 -6.03
N TYR A 28 -5.70 4.71 -7.04
CA TYR A 28 -4.78 4.29 -8.11
C TYR A 28 -4.34 5.47 -8.97
N LEU A 29 -5.29 6.34 -9.34
CA LEU A 29 -4.99 7.59 -10.06
C LEU A 29 -4.07 8.49 -9.24
N LEU A 30 -4.35 8.69 -7.95
CA LEU A 30 -3.50 9.48 -7.05
C LEU A 30 -2.11 8.88 -6.93
N LEU A 31 -1.96 7.55 -6.84
CA LEU A 31 -0.66 6.91 -6.77
C LEU A 31 0.18 7.16 -8.02
N SER A 32 -0.45 7.13 -9.20
CA SER A 32 0.19 7.43 -10.49
C SER A 32 0.59 8.91 -10.63
N VAL A 33 -0.31 9.82 -10.23
CA VAL A 33 -0.09 11.27 -10.28
C VAL A 33 1.02 11.68 -9.32
N VAL A 34 1.00 11.19 -8.08
CA VAL A 34 2.03 11.45 -7.06
C VAL A 34 3.41 11.00 -7.52
N HIS A 35 3.52 9.82 -8.14
CA HIS A 35 4.80 9.34 -8.68
C HIS A 35 5.41 10.34 -9.69
N SER A 36 4.56 10.91 -10.55
CA SER A 36 4.99 11.91 -11.54
C SER A 36 5.34 13.25 -10.89
N LEU A 37 4.55 13.70 -9.92
CA LEU A 37 4.75 15.00 -9.24
C LEU A 37 5.95 15.01 -8.30
N LEU A 38 6.28 13.87 -7.70
CA LEU A 38 7.51 13.69 -6.92
C LEU A 38 8.77 13.58 -7.80
N ASN A 39 8.63 13.56 -9.13
CA ASN A 39 9.74 13.39 -10.08
C ASN A 39 10.62 12.16 -9.75
N GLY A 40 10.01 11.08 -9.26
CA GLY A 40 10.71 9.86 -8.83
C GLY A 40 11.24 9.87 -7.40
N GLU A 41 11.23 11.00 -6.68
CA GLU A 41 11.53 11.02 -5.25
C GLU A 41 10.58 10.06 -4.51
N CYS A 42 11.10 9.32 -3.53
CA CYS A 42 10.32 8.33 -2.77
C CYS A 42 9.74 7.16 -3.58
N THR A 43 10.23 6.95 -4.80
CA THR A 43 9.99 5.73 -5.57
C THR A 43 11.16 4.76 -5.35
N PRO A 44 10.92 3.46 -5.10
CA PRO A 44 9.65 2.74 -5.22
C PRO A 44 8.78 2.72 -3.95
N ASP A 45 9.25 3.28 -2.83
CA ASP A 45 8.64 3.14 -1.50
C ASP A 45 7.13 3.48 -1.47
N VAL A 46 6.73 4.68 -1.92
CA VAL A 46 5.33 5.12 -1.91
C VAL A 46 4.47 4.25 -2.82
N ARG A 47 5.00 3.84 -3.97
CA ARG A 47 4.29 3.00 -4.94
C ARG A 47 4.04 1.60 -4.38
N LEU A 48 5.05 1.00 -3.75
CA LEU A 48 4.93 -0.31 -3.09
C LEU A 48 3.94 -0.24 -1.92
N LEU A 49 3.99 0.84 -1.13
CA LEU A 49 3.06 1.05 -0.03
C LEU A 49 1.61 1.13 -0.54
N GLY A 50 1.34 1.94 -1.57
CA GLY A 50 0.01 2.04 -2.17
C GLY A 50 -0.48 0.72 -2.77
N CYS A 51 0.38 0.00 -3.50
CA CYS A 51 0.03 -1.32 -4.03
C CYS A 51 -0.27 -2.34 -2.93
N SER A 52 0.37 -2.27 -1.76
CA SER A 52 0.07 -3.19 -0.66
C SER A 52 -1.33 -3.01 -0.08
N VAL A 53 -1.91 -1.81 -0.23
CA VAL A 53 -3.28 -1.48 0.22
C VAL A 53 -4.31 -1.76 -0.88
N LEU A 54 -4.00 -1.39 -2.13
CA LEU A 54 -4.89 -1.54 -3.28
C LEU A 54 -4.91 -2.96 -3.86
N THR A 55 -3.79 -3.67 -3.76
CA THR A 55 -3.63 -5.04 -4.26
C THR A 55 -2.99 -5.90 -3.17
N PRO A 56 -3.68 -6.14 -2.04
CA PRO A 56 -3.14 -6.96 -0.97
C PRO A 56 -2.90 -8.39 -1.47
N ARG A 57 -1.95 -9.08 -0.85
CA ARG A 57 -1.72 -10.50 -1.11
C ARG A 57 -2.76 -11.33 -0.37
N CYS A 58 -3.12 -12.48 -0.92
CA CYS A 58 -3.97 -13.47 -0.25
C CYS A 58 -3.13 -14.58 0.37
N GLU A 59 -3.36 -14.86 1.65
CA GLU A 59 -2.81 -16.02 2.35
C GLU A 59 -3.95 -16.74 3.06
N ALA A 60 -4.07 -18.07 2.84
CA ALA A 60 -5.16 -18.89 3.37
C ALA A 60 -6.59 -18.32 3.12
N GLY A 61 -6.79 -17.67 1.97
CA GLY A 61 -8.08 -17.08 1.58
C GLY A 61 -8.41 -15.75 2.27
N ARG A 62 -7.45 -15.12 2.97
CA ARG A 62 -7.59 -13.80 3.61
C ARG A 62 -6.59 -12.81 3.02
N ALA A 63 -7.04 -11.57 2.82
CA ALA A 63 -6.16 -10.47 2.44
C ALA A 63 -5.21 -10.15 3.60
N VAL A 64 -3.90 -10.18 3.31
CA VAL A 64 -2.85 -9.87 4.28
C VAL A 64 -2.67 -8.36 4.34
N ARG A 65 -2.76 -7.79 5.55
CA ARG A 65 -2.53 -6.37 5.76
C ARG A 65 -1.03 -6.08 5.87
N PRO A 66 -0.55 -5.00 5.24
CA PRO A 66 0.83 -4.56 5.38
C PRO A 66 1.15 -4.08 6.80
N CYS A 67 2.43 -4.18 7.17
CA CYS A 67 2.92 -3.86 8.50
C CYS A 67 2.86 -2.35 8.80
N ARG A 68 2.26 -1.92 9.92
CA ARG A 68 2.23 -0.49 10.31
C ARG A 68 3.62 0.15 10.38
N ARG A 69 4.61 -0.55 10.92
CA ARG A 69 6.01 -0.07 10.99
C ARG A 69 6.59 0.27 9.62
N VAL A 70 6.25 -0.51 8.58
CA VAL A 70 6.73 -0.27 7.21
C VAL A 70 6.06 1.00 6.66
N CYS A 71 4.76 1.17 6.90
CA CYS A 71 4.07 2.41 6.55
C CYS A 71 4.68 3.63 7.23
N GLU A 72 4.87 3.57 8.56
CA GLU A 72 5.44 4.67 9.34
C GLU A 72 6.84 5.05 8.85
N ALA A 73 7.67 4.05 8.53
CA ALA A 73 9.01 4.27 8.01
C ALA A 73 8.99 4.97 6.64
N VAL A 74 8.09 4.56 5.73
CA VAL A 74 7.93 5.22 4.42
C VAL A 74 7.38 6.63 4.59
N ARG A 75 6.35 6.82 5.43
CA ARG A 75 5.78 8.13 5.74
C ARG A 75 6.86 9.07 6.27
N HIS A 76 7.66 8.63 7.24
CA HIS A 76 8.71 9.47 7.82
C HIS A 76 9.75 9.91 6.78
N ARG A 77 10.17 9.01 5.88
CA ARG A 77 11.12 9.35 4.82
C ARG A 77 10.54 10.28 3.77
N CYS A 78 9.24 10.14 3.47
CA CYS A 78 8.65 10.74 2.28
C CYS A 78 7.73 11.93 2.52
N ILE A 79 7.33 12.17 3.77
CA ILE A 79 6.41 13.28 4.09
C ILE A 79 6.92 14.64 3.61
N HIS A 80 8.24 14.89 3.74
CA HIS A 80 8.85 16.14 3.28
C HIS A 80 8.71 16.35 1.77
N ALA A 81 8.77 15.27 0.98
CA ALA A 81 8.64 15.36 -0.47
C ALA A 81 7.20 15.78 -0.87
N PHE A 82 6.19 15.32 -0.11
CA PHE A 82 4.80 15.76 -0.27
C PHE A 82 4.60 17.23 0.16
N ASP A 83 5.22 17.64 1.28
CA ASP A 83 5.17 19.02 1.74
C ASP A 83 5.80 19.98 0.72
N THR A 84 6.90 19.56 0.07
CA THR A 84 7.62 20.36 -0.94
C THR A 84 6.75 20.67 -2.16
N ILE A 85 5.92 19.72 -2.57
CA ILE A 85 4.98 19.89 -3.69
C ILE A 85 3.60 20.43 -3.25
N GLY A 86 3.45 20.78 -1.96
CA GLY A 86 2.22 21.33 -1.41
C GLY A 86 1.04 20.35 -1.40
N MET A 87 1.30 19.03 -1.41
CA MET A 87 0.26 18.01 -1.33
C MET A 87 0.21 17.39 0.07
N ALA A 88 -1.00 17.12 0.54
CA ALA A 88 -1.21 16.37 1.76
C ALA A 88 -0.87 14.89 1.57
N TRP A 89 -0.50 14.21 2.66
CA TRP A 89 -0.33 12.76 2.68
C TRP A 89 -1.67 12.05 2.37
N PRO A 90 -1.73 11.16 1.37
CA PRO A 90 -2.99 10.52 0.97
C PRO A 90 -3.62 9.64 2.06
N TYR A 91 -4.95 9.71 2.21
CA TYR A 91 -5.67 8.96 3.26
C TYR A 91 -5.53 7.44 3.15
N PHE A 92 -5.35 6.90 1.93
CA PHE A 92 -5.18 5.47 1.70
C PHE A 92 -3.77 4.97 2.05
N LEU A 93 -2.83 5.90 2.28
CA LEU A 93 -1.50 5.64 2.82
C LEU A 93 -1.41 5.97 4.31
N ASP A 94 -2.54 6.26 4.97
CA ASP A 94 -2.56 6.53 6.40
C ASP A 94 -2.33 5.23 7.18
N CYS A 95 -1.25 5.24 7.97
CA CYS A 95 -0.77 4.08 8.69
C CYS A 95 -1.75 3.58 9.75
N ASP A 96 -2.65 4.44 10.24
CA ASP A 96 -3.64 4.07 11.25
C ASP A 96 -4.93 3.48 10.67
N ARG A 97 -5.15 3.56 9.34
CA ARG A 97 -6.40 3.09 8.70
C ARG A 97 -6.28 1.68 8.13
N PHE A 98 -5.19 1.39 7.42
CA PHE A 98 -5.07 0.17 6.62
C PHE A 98 -4.00 -0.81 7.10
N PHE A 99 -3.18 -0.40 8.06
CA PHE A 99 -2.06 -1.18 8.57
C PHE A 99 -2.32 -1.60 10.02
N VAL A 100 -2.06 -2.87 10.33
CA VAL A 100 -2.25 -3.44 11.67
C VAL A 100 -0.96 -3.34 12.48
N SER A 101 -1.08 -3.18 13.80
CA SER A 101 0.03 -3.36 14.75
C SER A 101 0.46 -4.84 14.82
N GLU A 102 1.71 -5.13 15.21
CA GLU A 102 2.36 -6.46 15.07
C GLU A 102 1.62 -7.63 15.77
N GLU A 103 0.61 -7.35 16.60
CA GLU A 103 -0.12 -8.34 17.41
C GLU A 103 -1.23 -9.09 16.62
N GLU A 104 -1.68 -8.57 15.47
CA GLU A 104 -2.71 -9.24 14.65
C GLU A 104 -2.30 -9.32 13.17
N GLY A 105 -1.44 -10.27 12.83
CA GLY A 105 -1.32 -10.76 11.44
C GLY A 105 -0.27 -10.09 10.55
N MET A 106 0.87 -9.64 11.09
CA MET A 106 2.04 -9.36 10.25
C MET A 106 2.81 -10.66 9.95
N LEU A 107 2.95 -11.03 8.68
CA LEU A 107 4.04 -11.95 8.29
C LEU A 107 5.30 -11.11 8.03
N ARG A 108 6.39 -11.48 8.72
CA ARG A 108 7.72 -10.90 8.63
C ARG A 108 8.19 -10.81 7.17
N PRO A 109 8.94 -9.77 6.77
CA PRO A 109 9.63 -9.76 5.49
C PRO A 109 10.66 -10.92 5.47
N SER A 110 10.44 -11.89 4.59
CA SER A 110 11.42 -12.92 4.26
C SER A 110 12.53 -12.30 3.41
N GLY A 111 13.58 -11.83 4.09
CA GLY A 111 14.75 -11.24 3.46
C GLY A 111 15.72 -10.63 4.47
N GLY A 112 16.29 -11.47 5.34
CA GLY A 112 17.55 -11.18 6.04
C GLY A 112 18.71 -11.88 5.33
N PRO A 113 19.94 -11.36 5.41
CA PRO A 113 21.03 -11.75 4.52
C PRO A 113 21.39 -13.23 4.69
N GLU A 114 21.42 -13.95 3.58
CA GLU A 114 22.15 -15.20 3.49
C GLU A 114 23.65 -14.88 3.58
N SER A 115 24.34 -15.66 4.41
CA SER A 115 25.76 -15.65 4.79
C SER A 115 26.77 -15.03 3.82
#